data_AF-A0A3D4GT29-F1
#
_entry.id   AF-A0A3D4GT29-F1
#
_cell.length_a   1.000
_cell.length_b   1.000
_cell.length_c   1.000
_cell.angle_alpha   90.00
_cell.angle_beta   90.00
_cell.angle_gamma   90.00
#
_symmetry.space_group_name_H-M   'P 1'
#
loop_
_entity.id
_entity.type
_entity.pdbx_description
1 polymer ?
#
loop_
_entity_poly.entity_id
_entity_poly.type
_entity_poly.pdbx_seq_one_letter_code
_entity_poly.pdbx_strand_id
1 'polypeptide(L)'
;MGEKLLAFDNHLNLLWKYEIEWNAYSECSAYIPSVGDIDGDGRDEVNGGYYLLNPDGTPRWAKQLAPNMDSVAILPWDRGIPRAICSGGGHVLDADGNVALALGEHVVPHGQEVRVGNFLPNEAAPQMAIRYLGHHPDILMVDNNGHVLHDFKVNSSPNETGMEVIHWNGPKGPDLLYNGGALFDGMGAVAVSLPGLPDPIGPEKMGWYHAIPGDFCGDLREDVLVYNPWDTTVYIYTQDPLDESAYAGYSAGPRQYNARLMD
;
A
#
# COMPACT_ATOMS: atom_id res chain seq x y z
N MET A 1 4.53 -6.06 18.31
CA MET A 1 3.40 -5.43 17.59
C MET A 1 2.78 -4.37 18.48
N GLY A 2 2.15 -3.36 17.89
CA GLY A 2 1.43 -2.34 18.66
C GLY A 2 0.24 -2.96 19.38
N GLU A 3 0.01 -2.59 20.63
CA GLU A 3 -1.15 -3.06 21.42
C GLU A 3 -2.32 -2.07 21.34
N LYS A 4 -2.07 -0.85 20.87
CA LYS A 4 -3.00 0.28 20.98
C LYS A 4 -2.96 1.16 19.75
N LEU A 5 -4.15 1.63 19.36
CA LEU A 5 -4.30 2.75 18.43
C LEU A 5 -4.79 3.96 19.22
N LEU A 6 -4.16 5.11 18.94
CA LEU A 6 -4.45 6.38 19.60
C LEU A 6 -4.71 7.42 18.52
N ALA A 7 -5.83 8.13 18.63
CA ALA A 7 -6.09 9.30 17.80
C ALA A 7 -5.95 10.56 18.61
N PHE A 8 -5.33 11.57 17.99
CA PHE A 8 -5.11 12.88 18.58
C PHE A 8 -5.64 13.97 17.65
N ASP A 9 -6.05 15.09 18.22
CA ASP A 9 -6.29 16.30 17.43
C ASP A 9 -4.96 17.00 17.06
N ASN A 10 -5.06 18.11 16.32
CA ASN A 10 -3.92 18.94 15.93
C ASN A 10 -3.22 19.66 17.11
N HIS A 11 -3.77 19.58 18.32
CA HIS A 11 -3.20 20.07 19.56
C HIS A 11 -2.63 18.93 20.43
N LEU A 12 -2.59 17.71 19.90
CA LEU A 12 -2.14 16.49 20.58
C LEU A 12 -3.02 16.10 21.78
N ASN A 13 -4.28 16.53 21.82
CA ASN A 13 -5.24 16.02 22.79
C ASN A 13 -5.72 14.64 22.33
N LEU A 14 -5.75 13.66 23.23
CA LEU A 14 -6.27 12.33 22.95
C LEU A 14 -7.79 12.42 22.68
N LEU A 15 -8.21 11.97 21.50
CA LEU A 15 -9.61 11.88 21.10
C LEU A 15 -10.21 10.54 21.51
N TRP A 16 -9.55 9.45 21.16
CA TRP A 16 -9.95 8.09 21.50
C TRP A 16 -8.77 7.12 21.52
N LYS A 17 -9.01 5.95 22.12
CA LYS A 17 -8.07 4.83 22.18
C LYS A 17 -8.80 3.53 21.84
N TYR A 18 -8.17 2.70 21.03
CA TYR A 18 -8.57 1.32 20.79
C TYR A 18 -7.47 0.37 21.27
N GLU A 19 -7.85 -0.71 21.96
CA GLU A 19 -6.94 -1.77 22.41
C GLU A 19 -7.07 -2.93 21.42
N ILE A 20 -5.95 -3.35 20.82
CA ILE A 20 -5.94 -4.38 19.77
C ILE A 20 -6.02 -5.77 20.42
N GLU A 21 -7.02 -6.55 20.05
CA GLU A 21 -7.22 -7.91 20.53
C GLU A 21 -6.17 -8.89 19.98
N TRP A 22 -5.83 -8.75 18.69
CA TRP A 22 -4.92 -9.61 17.94
C TRP A 22 -3.51 -9.03 17.89
N ASN A 23 -2.66 -9.43 18.82
CA ASN A 23 -1.29 -8.92 18.97
C ASN A 23 -0.23 -10.03 19.06
N ALA A 24 -0.62 -11.29 18.87
CA ALA A 24 0.30 -12.43 18.82
C ALA A 24 0.93 -12.58 17.42
N TYR A 25 2.15 -13.11 17.35
CA TYR A 25 2.81 -13.35 16.07
C TYR A 25 1.97 -14.28 15.18
N SER A 26 1.87 -13.98 13.88
CA SER A 26 0.99 -14.61 12.88
C SER A 26 -0.53 -14.42 13.08
N GLU A 27 -0.93 -13.87 14.23
CA GLU A 27 -2.31 -13.52 14.59
C GLU A 27 -2.37 -12.05 15.01
N CYS A 28 -1.66 -11.20 14.28
CA CYS A 28 -1.60 -9.76 14.52
C CYS A 28 -2.33 -8.99 13.44
N SER A 29 -2.92 -7.86 13.81
CA SER A 29 -3.35 -6.87 12.83
C SER A 29 -2.18 -6.36 11.99
N ALA A 30 -2.50 -5.68 10.89
CA ALA A 30 -1.51 -5.08 10.00
C ALA A 30 -0.51 -4.18 10.74
N TYR A 31 0.74 -4.17 10.27
CA TYR A 31 1.82 -3.38 10.86
C TYR A 31 1.55 -1.88 10.77
N ILE A 32 0.96 -1.46 9.65
CA ILE A 32 0.57 -0.07 9.39
C ILE A 32 -0.92 -0.09 9.04
N PRO A 33 -1.81 0.46 9.88
CA PRO A 33 -3.22 0.57 9.54
C PRO A 33 -3.40 1.56 8.38
N SER A 34 -4.47 1.39 7.62
CA SER A 34 -4.89 2.33 6.57
C SER A 34 -6.11 3.13 6.99
N VAL A 35 -6.25 4.32 6.42
CA VAL A 35 -7.38 5.21 6.69
C VAL A 35 -8.10 5.57 5.40
N GLY A 36 -9.40 5.81 5.48
CA GLY A 36 -10.19 6.27 4.36
C GLY A 36 -11.68 6.18 4.64
N ASP A 37 -12.42 7.14 4.10
CA ASP A 37 -13.89 7.17 4.08
C ASP A 37 -14.43 6.00 3.26
N ILE A 38 -14.73 4.88 3.94
CA ILE A 38 -15.17 3.65 3.28
C ILE A 38 -16.68 3.62 3.04
N ASP A 39 -17.45 4.44 3.78
CA ASP A 39 -18.91 4.45 3.75
C ASP A 39 -19.53 5.70 3.13
N GLY A 40 -18.71 6.71 2.81
CA GLY A 40 -19.10 7.94 2.14
C GLY A 40 -19.69 9.00 3.08
N ASP A 41 -19.48 8.91 4.39
CA ASP A 41 -19.99 9.89 5.37
C ASP A 41 -19.14 11.17 5.47
N GLY A 42 -17.97 11.20 4.80
CA GLY A 42 -17.03 12.30 4.79
C GLY A 42 -16.01 12.28 5.93
N ARG A 43 -15.92 11.18 6.69
CA ARG A 43 -14.92 10.95 7.73
C ARG A 43 -14.23 9.62 7.48
N ASP A 44 -12.95 9.54 7.86
CA ASP A 44 -12.16 8.34 7.62
C ASP A 44 -12.38 7.28 8.71
N GLU A 45 -12.59 6.03 8.28
CA GLU A 45 -12.44 4.84 9.11
C GLU A 45 -10.97 4.42 9.19
N VAL A 46 -10.66 3.52 10.14
CA VAL A 46 -9.32 2.93 10.31
C VAL A 46 -9.37 1.43 10.09
N ASN A 47 -8.78 0.93 9.00
CA ASN A 47 -8.63 -0.49 8.71
C ASN A 47 -7.30 -1.02 9.26
N GLY A 48 -7.37 -1.98 10.18
CA GLY A 48 -6.22 -2.73 10.69
C GLY A 48 -6.16 -4.17 10.19
N GLY A 49 -7.01 -4.56 9.25
CA GLY A 49 -7.06 -5.88 8.65
C GLY A 49 -7.96 -6.87 9.41
N TYR A 50 -7.86 -6.88 10.74
CA TYR A 50 -8.78 -7.63 11.61
C TYR A 50 -9.83 -6.76 12.28
N TYR A 51 -9.81 -5.46 12.04
CA TYR A 51 -10.84 -4.55 12.51
C TYR A 51 -10.98 -3.39 11.53
N LEU A 52 -12.16 -2.79 11.54
CA LEU A 52 -12.42 -1.47 10.98
C LEU A 52 -13.03 -0.63 12.09
N LEU A 53 -12.39 0.50 12.40
CA LEU A 53 -12.87 1.43 13.42
C LEU A 53 -13.62 2.58 12.75
N ASN A 54 -14.72 2.99 13.37
CA ASN A 54 -15.39 4.25 13.07
C ASN A 54 -14.49 5.45 13.42
N PRO A 55 -14.83 6.67 12.95
CA PRO A 55 -14.05 7.88 13.24
C PRO A 55 -13.91 8.21 14.74
N ASP A 56 -14.78 7.66 15.59
CA ASP A 56 -14.74 7.81 17.05
C ASP A 56 -13.95 6.71 17.79
N GLY A 57 -13.31 5.80 17.05
CA GLY A 57 -12.50 4.70 17.58
C GLY A 57 -13.31 3.47 18.00
N THR A 58 -14.63 3.48 17.88
CA THR A 58 -15.45 2.28 18.13
C THR A 58 -15.31 1.28 16.97
N PRO A 59 -15.25 -0.04 17.24
CA PRO A 59 -15.19 -1.03 16.18
C PRO A 59 -16.52 -1.05 15.43
N ARG A 60 -16.46 -0.85 14.12
CA ARG A 60 -17.56 -1.17 13.20
C ARG A 60 -17.67 -2.69 13.04
N TRP A 61 -16.51 -3.33 12.90
CA TRP A 61 -16.34 -4.77 13.02
C TRP A 61 -14.93 -5.11 13.51
N ALA A 62 -14.80 -6.30 14.09
CA ALA A 62 -13.55 -6.87 14.55
C ALA A 62 -13.62 -8.40 14.38
N LYS A 63 -12.74 -8.96 13.55
CA LYS A 63 -12.69 -10.39 13.23
C LYS A 63 -11.32 -10.75 12.64
N GLN A 64 -10.71 -11.82 13.15
CA GLN A 64 -9.55 -12.45 12.51
C GLN A 64 -9.99 -13.16 11.22
N LEU A 65 -9.44 -12.75 10.08
CA LEU A 65 -9.85 -13.22 8.74
C LEU A 65 -8.98 -14.37 8.21
N ALA A 66 -7.68 -14.31 8.47
CA ALA A 66 -6.63 -15.23 8.01
C ALA A 66 -5.37 -14.99 8.84
N PRO A 67 -4.41 -15.92 8.93
CA PRO A 67 -3.10 -15.63 9.50
C PRO A 67 -2.31 -14.63 8.65
N ASN A 68 -1.24 -14.06 9.21
CA ASN A 68 -0.26 -13.21 8.51
C ASN A 68 -0.89 -12.02 7.75
N MET A 69 -1.58 -11.15 8.49
CA MET A 69 -2.15 -9.91 7.98
C MET A 69 -1.14 -8.77 8.12
N ASP A 70 -0.31 -8.54 7.12
CA ASP A 70 0.84 -7.63 7.28
C ASP A 70 0.59 -6.24 6.67
N SER A 71 -0.25 -6.19 5.62
CA SER A 71 -0.56 -4.98 4.85
C SER A 71 -2.06 -4.82 4.59
N VAL A 72 -2.53 -3.57 4.66
CA VAL A 72 -3.93 -3.20 4.44
C VAL A 72 -4.05 -1.90 3.66
N ALA A 73 -5.21 -1.68 3.04
CA ALA A 73 -5.57 -0.42 2.41
C ALA A 73 -7.09 -0.16 2.53
N ILE A 74 -7.49 1.09 2.34
CA ILE A 74 -8.88 1.45 1.99
C ILE A 74 -8.82 2.14 0.62
N LEU A 75 -9.27 1.46 -0.42
CA LEU A 75 -9.15 1.93 -1.80
C LEU A 75 -10.37 1.57 -2.64
N PRO A 76 -10.67 2.32 -3.71
CA PRO A 76 -11.65 1.94 -4.71
C PRO A 76 -11.36 0.54 -5.29
N TRP A 77 -12.39 -0.31 -5.37
CA TRP A 77 -12.26 -1.67 -5.90
C TRP A 77 -13.33 -1.98 -6.96
N ASP A 78 -14.51 -2.47 -6.56
CA ASP A 78 -15.59 -2.81 -7.49
C ASP A 78 -16.44 -1.58 -7.80
N ARG A 79 -16.46 -1.16 -9.06
CA ARG A 79 -17.21 0.03 -9.54
C ARG A 79 -16.76 1.34 -8.86
N GLY A 80 -15.51 1.40 -8.44
CA GLY A 80 -14.94 2.57 -7.78
C GLY A 80 -15.42 2.77 -6.34
N ILE A 81 -16.12 1.80 -5.76
CA ILE A 81 -16.56 1.87 -4.36
C ILE A 81 -15.37 1.50 -3.47
N PRO A 82 -15.06 2.31 -2.43
CA PRO A 82 -14.05 1.96 -1.45
C PRO A 82 -14.30 0.61 -0.77
N ARG A 83 -13.22 -0.12 -0.52
CA ARG A 83 -13.20 -1.40 0.20
C ARG A 83 -12.01 -1.47 1.15
N ALA A 84 -12.17 -2.23 2.22
CA ALA A 84 -11.07 -2.64 3.07
C ALA A 84 -10.32 -3.77 2.35
N ILE A 85 -9.10 -3.49 1.90
CA ILE A 85 -8.20 -4.45 1.26
C ILE A 85 -7.25 -5.01 2.31
N CYS A 86 -7.17 -6.33 2.41
CA CYS A 86 -6.50 -7.03 3.49
C CYS A 86 -5.60 -8.14 2.92
N SER A 87 -4.30 -8.05 3.15
CA SER A 87 -3.31 -8.98 2.57
C SER A 87 -3.48 -10.43 3.04
N GLY A 88 -3.79 -10.68 4.31
CA GLY A 88 -3.99 -12.04 4.83
C GLY A 88 -5.10 -12.77 4.07
N GLY A 89 -4.77 -13.85 3.36
CA GLY A 89 -5.71 -14.59 2.51
C GLY A 89 -6.26 -13.82 1.30
N GLY A 90 -5.73 -12.62 0.99
CA GLY A 90 -6.20 -11.75 -0.08
C GLY A 90 -7.68 -11.36 0.08
N HIS A 91 -8.06 -10.85 1.24
CA HIS A 91 -9.44 -10.47 1.54
C HIS A 91 -9.78 -9.05 1.06
N VAL A 92 -11.02 -8.88 0.62
CA VAL A 92 -11.65 -7.59 0.34
C VAL A 92 -13.00 -7.56 1.05
N LEU A 93 -13.24 -6.52 1.85
CA LEU A 93 -14.47 -6.36 2.63
C LEU A 93 -15.14 -5.01 2.33
N ASP A 94 -16.46 -4.99 2.46
CA ASP A 94 -17.21 -3.74 2.51
C ASP A 94 -17.09 -3.05 3.90
N ALA A 95 -17.70 -1.88 4.03
CA ALA A 95 -17.68 -1.10 5.27
C ALA A 95 -18.27 -1.87 6.47
N ASP A 96 -19.22 -2.77 6.25
CA ASP A 96 -19.89 -3.52 7.31
C ASP A 96 -19.18 -4.86 7.63
N GLY A 97 -18.07 -5.15 6.95
CA GLY A 97 -17.25 -6.34 7.18
C GLY A 97 -17.75 -7.58 6.45
N ASN A 98 -18.63 -7.43 5.47
CA ASN A 98 -19.01 -8.53 4.58
C ASN A 98 -17.89 -8.77 3.57
N VAL A 99 -17.55 -10.04 3.37
CA VAL A 99 -16.51 -10.45 2.43
C VAL A 99 -17.04 -10.29 1.00
N ALA A 100 -16.45 -9.36 0.25
CA ALA A 100 -16.67 -9.21 -1.18
C ALA A 100 -15.81 -10.17 -2.00
N LEU A 101 -14.59 -10.47 -1.52
CA LEU A 101 -13.64 -11.38 -2.15
C LEU A 101 -12.71 -11.98 -1.09
N ALA A 102 -12.37 -13.26 -1.26
CA ALA A 102 -11.29 -13.92 -0.52
C ALA A 102 -10.58 -14.93 -1.42
N LEU A 103 -9.26 -14.82 -1.54
CA LEU A 103 -8.45 -15.77 -2.31
C LEU A 103 -8.18 -17.05 -1.52
N GLY A 104 -8.09 -16.94 -0.19
CA GLY A 104 -7.88 -18.03 0.74
C GLY A 104 -6.41 -18.45 0.89
N GLU A 105 -6.11 -19.14 1.98
CA GLU A 105 -4.74 -19.51 2.39
C GLU A 105 -4.03 -20.46 1.42
N HIS A 106 -4.78 -21.19 0.58
CA HIS A 106 -4.19 -22.01 -0.46
C HIS A 106 -3.56 -21.18 -1.59
N VAL A 107 -4.11 -19.99 -1.85
CA VAL A 107 -3.63 -19.06 -2.87
C VAL A 107 -2.67 -18.05 -2.25
N VAL A 108 -2.99 -17.55 -1.06
CA VAL A 108 -2.20 -16.55 -0.32
C VAL A 108 -1.90 -17.09 1.08
N PRO A 109 -0.89 -17.97 1.24
CA PRO A 109 -0.53 -18.54 2.54
C PRO A 109 0.10 -17.50 3.49
N HIS A 110 0.76 -16.46 2.96
CA HIS A 110 1.31 -15.36 3.75
C HIS A 110 1.29 -14.06 2.93
N GLY A 111 0.21 -13.28 3.08
CA GLY A 111 0.09 -11.98 2.42
C GLY A 111 0.91 -10.91 3.13
N GLN A 112 2.10 -10.63 2.62
CA GLN A 112 3.03 -9.70 3.26
C GLN A 112 2.79 -8.23 2.86
N GLU A 113 2.50 -8.00 1.58
CA GLU A 113 2.21 -6.67 1.05
C GLU A 113 1.07 -6.76 0.05
N VAL A 114 0.15 -5.80 0.09
CA VAL A 114 -0.92 -5.68 -0.89
C VAL A 114 -1.00 -4.27 -1.41
N ARG A 115 -1.15 -4.14 -2.72
CA ARG A 115 -1.35 -2.86 -3.42
C ARG A 115 -2.44 -3.03 -4.48
N VAL A 116 -3.20 -1.97 -4.69
CA VAL A 116 -4.31 -1.94 -5.66
C VAL A 116 -4.10 -0.77 -6.62
N GLY A 117 -4.18 -1.04 -7.91
CA GLY A 117 -3.96 -0.05 -8.96
C GLY A 117 -4.40 -0.57 -10.33
N ASN A 118 -4.43 0.31 -11.32
CA ASN A 118 -4.74 -0.01 -12.71
C ASN A 118 -3.46 -0.46 -13.44
N PHE A 119 -2.95 -1.64 -13.09
CA PHE A 119 -1.69 -2.15 -13.65
C PHE A 119 -1.84 -2.68 -15.09
N LEU A 120 -3.03 -3.17 -15.43
CA LEU A 120 -3.33 -3.74 -16.74
C LEU A 120 -4.22 -2.78 -17.55
N PRO A 121 -3.69 -2.14 -18.62
CA PRO A 121 -4.37 -1.03 -19.30
C PRO A 121 -5.67 -1.43 -20.05
N ASN A 122 -5.88 -2.72 -20.28
CA ASN A 122 -7.08 -3.23 -20.96
C ASN A 122 -8.20 -3.63 -19.99
N GLU A 123 -7.95 -3.57 -18.68
CA GLU A 123 -8.93 -3.91 -17.66
C GLU A 123 -9.67 -2.65 -17.19
N ALA A 124 -10.99 -2.76 -17.01
CA ALA A 124 -11.84 -1.64 -16.61
C ALA A 124 -11.82 -1.37 -15.10
N ALA A 125 -11.40 -2.35 -14.31
CA ALA A 125 -11.32 -2.30 -12.86
C ALA A 125 -9.86 -2.40 -12.42
N PRO A 126 -9.51 -1.95 -11.21
CA PRO A 126 -8.16 -2.11 -10.69
C PRO A 126 -7.81 -3.58 -10.42
N GLN A 127 -6.52 -3.89 -10.39
CA GLN A 127 -5.98 -5.19 -9.99
C GLN A 127 -5.38 -5.10 -8.60
N MET A 128 -5.29 -6.26 -7.94
CA MET A 128 -4.51 -6.46 -6.73
C MET A 128 -3.15 -7.05 -7.10
N ALA A 129 -2.08 -6.38 -6.69
CA ALA A 129 -0.73 -6.92 -6.64
C ALA A 129 -0.44 -7.33 -5.19
N ILE A 130 -0.25 -8.62 -4.94
CA ILE A 130 -0.03 -9.15 -3.59
C ILE A 130 1.24 -9.98 -3.50
N ARG A 131 2.10 -9.65 -2.54
CA ARG A 131 3.27 -10.45 -2.17
C ARG A 131 2.78 -11.57 -1.24
N TYR A 132 2.56 -12.74 -1.82
CA TYR A 132 1.67 -13.77 -1.26
C TYR A 132 2.37 -14.93 -0.54
N LEU A 133 3.71 -15.01 -0.66
CA LEU A 133 4.57 -16.03 -0.06
C LEU A 133 5.44 -15.48 1.07
N GLY A 134 4.99 -14.45 1.80
CA GLY A 134 5.76 -13.86 2.89
C GLY A 134 7.00 -13.13 2.38
N HIS A 135 8.16 -13.46 2.95
CA HIS A 135 9.46 -12.84 2.66
C HIS A 135 10.08 -13.29 1.32
N HIS A 136 9.28 -13.31 0.25
CA HIS A 136 9.68 -13.70 -1.09
C HIS A 136 9.40 -12.57 -2.11
N PRO A 137 10.19 -12.47 -3.20
CA PRO A 137 10.01 -11.46 -4.26
C PRO A 137 8.79 -11.70 -5.16
N ASP A 138 8.06 -12.78 -4.92
CA ASP A 138 6.96 -13.26 -5.75
C ASP A 138 5.69 -12.41 -5.53
N ILE A 139 5.17 -11.86 -6.62
CA ILE A 139 3.95 -11.05 -6.69
C ILE A 139 2.90 -11.84 -7.46
N LEU A 140 1.71 -11.94 -6.89
CA LEU A 140 0.52 -12.46 -7.55
C LEU A 140 -0.32 -11.28 -8.06
N MET A 141 -0.65 -11.29 -9.35
CA MET A 141 -1.54 -10.32 -9.97
C MET A 141 -2.95 -10.91 -10.07
N VAL A 142 -3.94 -10.20 -9.53
CA VAL A 142 -5.32 -10.68 -9.39
C VAL A 142 -6.30 -9.63 -9.88
N ASP A 143 -7.30 -10.05 -10.64
CA ASP A 143 -8.38 -9.15 -11.08
C ASP A 143 -9.35 -8.80 -9.94
N ASN A 144 -10.27 -7.87 -10.19
CA ASN A 144 -11.23 -7.44 -9.19
C ASN A 144 -12.32 -8.48 -8.83
N ASN A 145 -12.36 -9.61 -9.54
CA ASN A 145 -13.27 -10.74 -9.31
C ASN A 145 -12.58 -11.90 -8.57
N GLY A 146 -11.27 -11.80 -8.31
CA GLY A 146 -10.49 -12.82 -7.60
C GLY A 146 -9.86 -13.87 -8.50
N HIS A 147 -9.84 -13.66 -9.82
CA HIS A 147 -9.08 -14.52 -10.71
C HIS A 147 -7.60 -14.16 -10.64
N VAL A 148 -6.78 -15.17 -10.35
CA VAL A 148 -5.33 -15.07 -10.54
C VAL A 148 -5.05 -14.97 -12.03
N LEU A 149 -4.42 -13.86 -12.42
CA LEU A 149 -4.06 -13.60 -13.81
C LEU A 149 -2.71 -14.27 -14.14
N HIS A 150 -1.71 -13.96 -13.33
CA HIS A 150 -0.34 -14.49 -13.42
C HIS A 150 0.46 -14.11 -12.17
N ASP A 151 1.64 -14.71 -12.01
CA ASP A 151 2.65 -14.32 -11.04
C ASP A 151 3.93 -13.83 -11.72
N PHE A 152 4.71 -13.02 -11.01
CA PHE A 152 6.03 -12.56 -11.44
C PHE A 152 6.91 -12.25 -10.23
N LYS A 153 8.21 -12.00 -10.48
CA LYS A 153 9.17 -11.61 -9.46
C LYS A 153 9.64 -10.19 -9.65
N VAL A 154 9.68 -9.42 -8.58
CA VAL A 154 10.39 -8.13 -8.52
C VAL A 154 11.83 -8.34 -8.05
N ASN A 155 12.64 -7.28 -8.07
CA ASN A 155 13.95 -7.31 -7.42
C ASN A 155 13.79 -7.58 -5.92
N SER A 156 14.76 -8.26 -5.31
CA SER A 156 14.73 -8.49 -3.87
C SER A 156 14.97 -7.21 -3.08
N SER A 157 14.25 -7.07 -1.98
CA SER A 157 14.52 -6.08 -0.93
C SER A 157 14.73 -6.75 0.42
N PRO A 158 15.42 -6.10 1.38
CA PRO A 158 15.46 -6.56 2.75
C PRO A 158 14.05 -6.77 3.33
N ASN A 159 13.85 -7.96 3.91
CA ASN A 159 12.56 -8.49 4.37
C ASN A 159 11.47 -8.59 3.29
N GLU A 160 11.74 -8.27 2.03
CA GLU A 160 10.78 -8.27 0.93
C GLU A 160 9.58 -7.34 1.21
N THR A 161 9.91 -6.08 1.49
CA THR A 161 8.94 -5.02 1.75
C THR A 161 9.28 -3.72 1.01
N GLY A 162 8.34 -2.76 1.02
CA GLY A 162 8.51 -1.44 0.43
C GLY A 162 7.84 -1.28 -0.94
N MET A 163 6.83 -2.10 -1.25
CA MET A 163 6.05 -1.95 -2.47
C MET A 163 5.20 -0.68 -2.45
N GLU A 164 5.10 0.03 -3.57
CA GLU A 164 4.10 1.10 -3.76
C GLU A 164 3.52 1.14 -5.16
N VAL A 165 2.30 1.68 -5.30
CA VAL A 165 1.72 1.99 -6.61
C VAL A 165 2.16 3.38 -7.03
N ILE A 166 2.62 3.55 -8.26
CA ILE A 166 3.03 4.84 -8.82
C ILE A 166 2.22 5.12 -10.09
N HIS A 167 1.49 6.22 -10.11
CA HIS A 167 0.78 6.79 -11.28
C HIS A 167 1.77 7.51 -12.23
N TRP A 168 2.86 6.82 -12.59
CA TRP A 168 3.98 7.37 -13.36
C TRP A 168 3.59 7.82 -14.77
N ASN A 169 2.58 7.17 -15.35
CA ASN A 169 2.08 7.48 -16.69
C ASN A 169 0.91 8.48 -16.65
N GLY A 170 0.63 9.07 -15.48
CA GLY A 170 -0.47 9.99 -15.24
C GLY A 170 -1.85 9.31 -15.18
N PRO A 171 -2.94 10.08 -15.08
CA PRO A 171 -4.26 9.57 -14.70
C PRO A 171 -4.92 8.60 -15.69
N LYS A 172 -4.38 8.49 -16.91
CA LYS A 172 -4.91 7.64 -17.99
C LYS A 172 -3.99 6.47 -18.34
N GLY A 173 -2.77 6.49 -17.83
CA GLY A 173 -1.79 5.44 -18.11
C GLY A 173 -1.93 4.29 -17.12
N PRO A 174 -1.31 3.13 -17.42
CA PRO A 174 -1.22 2.06 -16.45
C PRO A 174 -0.33 2.49 -15.27
N ASP A 175 -0.71 2.04 -14.09
CA ASP A 175 0.07 2.19 -12.87
C ASP A 175 1.29 1.29 -12.92
N LEU A 176 2.35 1.71 -12.25
CA LEU A 176 3.56 0.91 -12.06
C LEU A 176 3.72 0.51 -10.60
N LEU A 177 4.31 -0.65 -10.36
CA LEU A 177 4.64 -1.13 -9.03
C LEU A 177 6.09 -0.75 -8.71
N TYR A 178 6.29 0.11 -7.72
CA TYR A 178 7.62 0.38 -7.16
C TYR A 178 8.09 -0.79 -6.30
N ASN A 179 9.36 -1.16 -6.44
CA ASN A 179 10.08 -1.92 -5.43
C ASN A 179 11.58 -1.53 -5.48
N GLY A 180 12.01 -0.78 -4.47
CA GLY A 180 13.42 -0.55 -4.15
C GLY A 180 14.34 -0.15 -5.30
N GLY A 181 14.01 0.99 -5.92
CA GLY A 181 14.81 1.59 -6.99
C GLY A 181 14.39 1.22 -8.41
N ALA A 182 13.29 0.49 -8.59
CA ALA A 182 12.72 0.20 -9.89
C ALA A 182 11.19 0.29 -9.87
N LEU A 183 10.61 0.59 -11.03
CA LEU A 183 9.18 0.53 -11.31
C LEU A 183 8.92 -0.61 -12.30
N PHE A 184 8.00 -1.49 -11.94
CA PHE A 184 7.60 -2.67 -12.71
C PHE A 184 6.23 -2.44 -13.33
N ASP A 185 6.02 -2.91 -14.56
CA ASP A 185 4.69 -2.96 -15.15
C ASP A 185 3.83 -4.09 -14.55
N GLY A 186 2.55 -4.15 -14.93
CA GLY A 186 1.63 -5.19 -14.48
C GLY A 186 2.00 -6.62 -14.91
N MET A 187 3.00 -6.80 -15.77
CA MET A 187 3.52 -8.10 -16.22
C MET A 187 4.84 -8.46 -15.55
N GLY A 188 5.36 -7.59 -14.67
CA GLY A 188 6.62 -7.80 -13.95
C GLY A 188 7.88 -7.41 -14.72
N ALA A 189 7.76 -6.75 -15.88
CA ALA A 189 8.91 -6.20 -16.56
C ALA A 189 9.33 -4.87 -15.91
N VAL A 190 10.63 -4.61 -15.81
CA VAL A 190 11.14 -3.30 -15.36
C VAL A 190 10.78 -2.25 -16.41
N ALA A 191 9.81 -1.40 -16.10
CA ALA A 191 9.40 -0.29 -16.94
C ALA A 191 10.33 0.92 -16.77
N VAL A 192 10.76 1.17 -15.53
CA VAL A 192 11.68 2.28 -15.20
C VAL A 192 12.71 1.80 -14.18
N SER A 193 13.98 2.01 -14.46
CA SER A 193 15.04 1.92 -13.45
C SER A 193 15.31 3.31 -12.89
N LEU A 194 15.47 3.46 -11.58
CA LEU A 194 15.80 4.74 -10.94
C LEU A 194 17.33 4.84 -10.80
N PRO A 195 18.03 5.57 -11.70
CA PRO A 195 19.48 5.55 -11.75
C PRO A 195 20.11 6.38 -10.63
N GLY A 196 21.37 6.11 -10.31
CA GLY A 196 22.17 6.97 -9.44
C GLY A 196 21.86 6.85 -7.94
N LEU A 197 21.05 5.88 -7.53
CA LEU A 197 20.93 5.51 -6.13
C LEU A 197 22.26 4.92 -5.64
N PRO A 198 22.82 5.39 -4.51
CA PRO A 198 23.99 4.76 -3.91
C PRO A 198 23.64 3.37 -3.35
N ASP A 199 24.66 2.61 -2.95
CA ASP A 199 24.42 1.37 -2.20
C ASP A 199 23.67 1.72 -0.90
N PRO A 200 22.59 0.98 -0.57
CA PRO A 200 21.83 1.28 0.62
C PRO A 200 22.67 1.04 1.88
N ILE A 201 22.59 1.97 2.82
CA ILE A 201 23.24 1.92 4.12
C ILE A 201 22.24 1.56 5.22
N GLY A 202 22.73 1.03 6.35
CA GLY A 202 21.91 0.65 7.50
C GLY A 202 22.02 -0.83 7.86
N PRO A 203 21.26 -1.31 8.87
CA PRO A 203 21.17 -2.72 9.22
C PRO A 203 20.67 -3.55 8.04
N GLU A 204 21.18 -4.77 7.87
CA GLU A 204 20.88 -5.66 6.73
C GLU A 204 19.39 -5.78 6.40
N LYS A 205 18.52 -5.80 7.42
CA LYS A 205 17.08 -5.98 7.27
C LYS A 205 16.29 -4.70 6.99
N MET A 206 16.90 -3.54 7.15
CA MET A 206 16.16 -2.27 7.19
C MET A 206 16.80 -1.19 6.31
N GLY A 207 18.11 -1.22 6.11
CA GLY A 207 18.85 -0.31 5.25
C GLY A 207 18.53 -0.57 3.77
N TRP A 208 17.45 0.03 3.27
CA TRP A 208 16.98 -0.10 1.90
C TRP A 208 16.15 1.11 1.48
N TYR A 209 15.83 1.20 0.18
CA TYR A 209 15.04 2.26 -0.41
C TYR A 209 13.53 2.01 -0.36
N HIS A 210 12.82 2.97 0.21
CA HIS A 210 11.37 3.10 0.15
C HIS A 210 10.98 4.25 -0.76
N ALA A 211 9.71 4.29 -1.18
CA ALA A 211 9.17 5.35 -2.01
C ALA A 211 7.97 6.05 -1.35
N ILE A 212 7.84 7.33 -1.63
CA ILE A 212 6.61 8.10 -1.47
C ILE A 212 6.22 8.59 -2.86
N PRO A 213 5.10 8.12 -3.43
CA PRO A 213 4.57 8.69 -4.66
C PRO A 213 4.03 10.10 -4.43
N GLY A 214 4.01 10.94 -5.46
CA GLY A 214 3.31 12.21 -5.42
C GLY A 214 3.59 13.07 -6.64
N ASP A 215 2.67 13.95 -7.02
CA ASP A 215 2.91 14.95 -8.05
C ASP A 215 3.72 16.12 -7.45
N PHE A 216 5.05 16.00 -7.49
CA PHE A 216 6.00 17.00 -6.99
C PHE A 216 6.41 17.99 -8.08
N CYS A 217 6.26 17.63 -9.36
CA CYS A 217 6.64 18.43 -10.51
C CYS A 217 5.45 19.20 -11.14
N GLY A 218 4.21 18.87 -10.81
CA GLY A 218 3.00 19.63 -11.14
C GLY A 218 2.33 19.26 -12.47
N ASP A 219 2.61 18.08 -13.03
CA ASP A 219 2.13 17.68 -14.36
C ASP A 219 1.06 16.57 -14.35
N LEU A 220 0.48 16.29 -13.17
CA LEU A 220 -0.52 15.26 -12.90
C LEU A 220 0.02 13.82 -12.97
N ARG A 221 1.29 13.61 -13.27
CA ARG A 221 1.95 12.31 -13.11
C ARG A 221 2.53 12.24 -11.70
N GLU A 222 2.53 11.04 -11.13
CA GLU A 222 3.27 10.84 -9.88
C GLU A 222 4.76 10.76 -10.20
N ASP A 223 5.52 11.57 -9.48
CA ASP A 223 6.94 11.43 -9.24
C ASP A 223 7.18 10.43 -8.11
N VAL A 224 8.45 10.10 -7.88
CA VAL A 224 8.86 9.17 -6.82
C VAL A 224 9.90 9.83 -5.95
N LEU A 225 9.54 10.14 -4.70
CA LEU A 225 10.51 10.46 -3.65
C LEU A 225 11.05 9.14 -3.12
N VAL A 226 12.33 8.89 -3.31
CA VAL A 226 13.04 7.69 -2.86
C VAL A 226 13.91 8.05 -1.67
N TYR A 227 13.81 7.28 -0.59
CA TYR A 227 14.58 7.50 0.62
C TYR A 227 15.05 6.18 1.24
N ASN A 228 16.24 6.22 1.83
CA ASN A 228 16.72 5.18 2.74
C ASN A 228 16.65 5.77 4.17
N PRO A 229 15.97 5.13 5.14
CA PRO A 229 15.82 5.71 6.48
C PRO A 229 17.12 5.93 7.26
N TRP A 230 18.23 5.35 6.83
CA TRP A 230 19.57 5.54 7.41
C TRP A 230 20.40 6.61 6.69
N ASP A 231 19.86 7.23 5.64
CA ASP A 231 20.51 8.31 4.91
C ASP A 231 19.87 9.67 5.26
N THR A 232 20.64 10.73 5.04
CA THR A 232 20.20 12.13 5.13
C THR A 232 19.78 12.71 3.79
N THR A 233 19.97 11.95 2.71
CA THR A 233 19.62 12.35 1.34
C THR A 233 18.33 11.66 0.90
N VAL A 234 17.44 12.44 0.30
CA VAL A 234 16.29 11.93 -0.45
C VAL A 234 16.48 12.27 -1.92
N TYR A 235 15.94 11.42 -2.80
CA TYR A 235 16.02 11.57 -4.24
C TYR A 235 14.62 11.74 -4.79
N ILE A 236 14.42 12.62 -5.76
CA ILE A 236 13.14 12.77 -6.45
C ILE A 236 13.37 12.40 -7.91
N TYR A 237 12.59 11.45 -8.39
CA TYR A 237 12.58 11.00 -9.78
C TYR A 237 11.28 11.42 -10.44
N THR A 238 11.42 12.03 -11.61
CA THR A 238 10.32 12.46 -12.49
C THR A 238 10.58 11.97 -13.91
N GLN A 239 9.56 12.02 -14.75
CA GLN A 239 9.63 11.59 -16.14
C GLN A 239 10.47 12.57 -16.98
N ASP A 240 11.25 12.04 -17.93
CA ASP A 240 11.92 12.86 -18.95
C ASP A 240 10.98 13.15 -20.15
N PRO A 241 11.01 14.35 -20.74
CA PRO A 241 11.71 15.55 -20.27
C PRO A 241 10.99 16.20 -19.09
N LEU A 242 11.77 16.75 -18.15
CA LEU A 242 11.25 17.62 -17.10
C LEU A 242 10.68 18.90 -17.72
N ASP A 243 9.42 19.21 -17.40
CA ASP A 243 8.81 20.51 -17.69
C ASP A 243 8.75 21.35 -16.41
N GLU A 244 9.80 22.14 -16.16
CA GLU A 244 9.84 23.04 -14.98
C GLU A 244 8.70 24.06 -14.98
N SER A 245 8.08 24.35 -16.13
CA SER A 245 6.99 25.31 -16.22
C SER A 245 5.65 24.75 -15.72
N ALA A 246 5.54 23.42 -15.58
CA ALA A 246 4.37 22.77 -15.00
C ALA A 246 4.32 22.89 -13.46
N TYR A 247 5.45 23.18 -12.81
CA TYR A 247 5.53 23.22 -11.35
C TYR A 247 4.68 24.35 -10.75
N ALA A 248 3.62 23.94 -10.05
CA ALA A 248 2.70 24.84 -9.35
C ALA A 248 2.82 24.75 -7.82
N GLY A 249 3.78 23.96 -7.31
CA GLY A 249 3.87 23.59 -5.90
C GLY A 249 3.11 22.30 -5.56
N TYR A 250 3.57 21.59 -4.53
CA TYR A 250 2.91 20.38 -4.06
C TYR A 250 1.56 20.70 -3.42
N SER A 251 0.52 19.97 -3.84
CA SER A 251 -0.80 19.96 -3.19
C SER A 251 -1.08 18.57 -2.63
N ALA A 252 -1.34 18.49 -1.33
CA ALA A 252 -1.80 17.24 -0.73
C ALA A 252 -3.17 16.86 -1.32
N GLY A 253 -3.30 15.57 -1.65
CA GLY A 253 -4.55 14.97 -2.13
C GLY A 253 -5.06 13.89 -1.17
N PRO A 254 -6.09 13.12 -1.56
CA PRO A 254 -6.60 11.98 -0.79
C PRO A 254 -5.67 10.76 -0.82
N ARG A 255 -4.48 10.88 -1.43
CA ARG A 255 -3.49 9.82 -1.55
C ARG A 255 -2.93 9.49 -0.17
N GLN A 256 -3.11 8.24 0.28
CA GLN A 256 -2.49 7.76 1.51
C GLN A 256 -1.04 7.33 1.21
N TYR A 257 -0.13 7.67 2.12
CA TYR A 257 1.28 7.27 2.05
C TYR A 257 1.64 6.42 3.26
N ASN A 258 2.19 5.23 3.03
CA ASN A 258 2.75 4.40 4.08
C ASN A 258 4.26 4.62 4.15
N ALA A 259 4.67 5.73 4.77
CA ALA A 259 6.09 6.00 5.00
C ALA A 259 6.64 5.00 6.02
N ARG A 260 7.35 3.96 5.55
CA ARG A 260 8.09 3.06 6.42
C ARG A 260 9.35 3.78 6.89
N LEU A 261 9.37 4.18 8.16
CA LEU A 261 10.49 4.92 8.72
C LEU A 261 11.49 3.95 9.36
N MET A 262 11.07 3.09 10.28
CA MET A 262 11.91 2.04 10.86
C MET A 262 10.99 0.91 11.36
N ASP A 263 11.39 -0.34 11.14
CA ASP A 263 10.81 -1.53 11.80
C ASP A 263 11.52 -1.84 13.12
#